data_AF-A0A2S8GHY2-F1
#
_entry.id   AF-A0A2S8GHY2-F1
#
_cell.length_a   1.000
_cell.length_b   1.000
_cell.length_c   1.000
_cell.angle_alpha   90.00
_cell.angle_beta   90.00
_cell.angle_gamma   90.00
#
_symmetry.space_group_name_H-M   'P 1'
#
loop_
_entity.id
_entity.type
_entity.pdbx_description
1 polymer ?
#
loop_
_entity_poly.entity_id
_entity_poly.type
_entity_poly.pdbx_seq_one_letter_code
_entity_poly.pdbx_strand_id
1 'polypeptide(L)'
;MDVSLDNESTLFFISNGSSQRAIKCDVEGLKQACEQEQLIVQMLDQDDGIIARVVLGKLNKKEEEEWIEQGVRILDLNDGMLVLAGGNSFVSSQSSEEEFEDEADYFQQFLVRPGRYKVTVYTHAPCINGFRLTRRADWQGFLPYFATTRPRKKYPGWLIEYANLDGEDVDAIPAKKVDMEEEEFLGFLVHLELATDSTVQSKLTNGYVLETESRLPERCPVGIVAIDLEDHEPMSEEEFEREEAIKHEARFGDPDQLAKRFTPFAEALFQKDFATAADFFIPELREAVESYMNVKRNRRDRWEPLADVWLDKQNAGPSINSWRSNFELQGNLFAPDFVDETNYLGDVRCEYGNGDDFVEGKIRRYLIVDAPIIATADGPKLAGLYFSD
;
A
#
# COMPACT_ATOMS: atom_id res chain seq x y z
N MET A 1 15.53 -5.81 -13.80
CA MET A 1 14.30 -5.11 -13.38
C MET A 1 14.68 -4.29 -12.19
N ASP A 2 14.30 -3.04 -12.20
CA ASP A 2 14.72 -2.09 -11.18
C ASP A 2 13.52 -1.76 -10.32
N VAL A 3 13.78 -1.46 -9.07
CA VAL A 3 12.76 -1.12 -8.07
C VAL A 3 13.26 0.03 -7.23
N SER A 4 12.34 0.91 -6.88
CA SER A 4 12.49 1.85 -5.77
C SER A 4 11.72 1.27 -4.60
N LEU A 5 12.35 1.22 -3.43
CA LEU A 5 11.72 0.76 -2.20
C LEU A 5 11.88 1.85 -1.16
N ASP A 6 10.79 2.21 -0.51
CA ASP A 6 10.86 2.93 0.76
C ASP A 6 11.54 2.06 1.81
N ASN A 7 12.02 2.71 2.85
CA ASN A 7 12.79 2.07 3.90
C ASN A 7 12.50 2.77 5.23
N GLU A 8 12.30 1.95 6.25
CA GLU A 8 11.93 2.33 7.61
C GLU A 8 12.99 1.87 8.63
N SER A 9 14.15 1.44 8.16
CA SER A 9 15.23 0.96 9.01
C SER A 9 16.63 1.12 8.38
N THR A 10 17.66 0.67 9.10
CA THR A 10 19.03 0.62 8.57
C THR A 10 19.33 -0.72 7.88
N LEU A 11 18.32 -1.41 7.35
CA LEU A 11 18.48 -2.75 6.78
C LEU A 11 17.75 -2.89 5.44
N PHE A 12 18.36 -3.63 4.52
CA PHE A 12 17.79 -4.07 3.26
C PHE A 12 17.62 -5.59 3.28
N PHE A 13 16.38 -6.06 3.19
CA PHE A 13 16.03 -7.48 3.32
C PHE A 13 15.81 -8.10 1.95
N ILE A 14 16.36 -9.30 1.77
CA ILE A 14 16.19 -10.12 0.56
C ILE A 14 15.75 -11.51 1.03
N SER A 15 14.51 -11.88 0.75
CA SER A 15 13.91 -13.10 1.28
C SER A 15 13.17 -13.91 0.23
N ASN A 16 12.71 -15.09 0.61
CA ASN A 16 11.68 -15.81 -0.14
C ASN A 16 10.27 -15.31 0.23
N GLY A 17 9.26 -15.65 -0.58
CA GLY A 17 7.88 -15.25 -0.33
C GLY A 17 7.26 -15.90 0.90
N SER A 18 7.63 -17.16 1.19
CA SER A 18 7.12 -17.90 2.35
C SER A 18 7.55 -17.32 3.70
N SER A 19 8.51 -16.41 3.71
CA SER A 19 8.98 -15.69 4.90
C SER A 19 8.03 -14.59 5.35
N GLN A 20 7.00 -14.27 4.56
CA GLN A 20 6.01 -13.23 4.87
C GLN A 20 5.43 -13.44 6.27
N ARG A 21 5.67 -12.47 7.17
CA ARG A 21 5.24 -12.48 8.58
C ARG A 21 5.66 -13.73 9.37
N ALA A 22 6.58 -14.55 8.86
CA ALA A 22 7.00 -15.80 9.48
C ALA A 22 8.26 -15.64 10.34
N ILE A 23 9.02 -14.56 10.10
CA ILE A 23 10.28 -14.31 10.77
C ILE A 23 10.04 -13.41 11.99
N LYS A 24 10.50 -13.87 13.15
CA LYS A 24 10.57 -13.01 14.33
C LYS A 24 11.62 -11.94 14.10
N CYS A 25 11.22 -10.68 14.07
CA CYS A 25 12.11 -9.54 13.89
C CYS A 25 12.89 -9.18 15.16
N ASP A 26 13.48 -10.19 15.79
CA ASP A 26 14.48 -10.05 16.84
C ASP A 26 15.81 -10.68 16.37
N VAL A 27 16.90 -10.43 17.11
CA VAL A 27 18.24 -10.90 16.72
C VAL A 27 18.30 -12.41 16.50
N GLU A 28 17.55 -13.20 17.29
CA GLU A 28 17.60 -14.66 17.19
C GLU A 28 16.79 -15.17 16.00
N GLY A 29 15.61 -14.58 15.76
CA GLY A 29 14.80 -14.90 14.59
C GLY A 29 15.50 -14.55 13.27
N LEU A 30 16.17 -13.39 13.21
CA LEU A 30 16.96 -13.00 12.03
C LEU A 30 18.12 -13.96 11.78
N LYS A 31 18.87 -14.35 12.83
CA LYS A 31 19.94 -15.36 12.70
C LYS A 31 19.40 -16.67 12.17
N GLN A 32 18.31 -17.16 12.77
CA GLN A 32 17.69 -18.42 12.37
C GLN A 32 17.26 -18.37 10.89
N ALA A 33 16.62 -17.29 10.44
CA ALA A 33 16.20 -17.14 9.05
C ALA A 33 17.39 -17.10 8.07
N CYS A 34 18.48 -16.41 8.43
CA CYS A 34 19.70 -16.38 7.63
C CYS A 34 20.43 -17.73 7.57
N GLU A 35 20.41 -18.50 8.67
CA GLU A 35 20.95 -19.86 8.73
C GLU A 35 20.13 -20.86 7.90
N GLN A 36 18.81 -20.67 7.86
CA GLN A 36 17.88 -21.48 7.09
C GLN A 36 17.78 -21.10 5.62
N GLU A 37 18.65 -20.20 5.12
CA GLU A 37 18.65 -19.72 3.74
C GLU A 37 17.32 -19.05 3.35
N GLN A 38 16.59 -18.46 4.30
CA GLN A 38 15.30 -17.80 4.04
C GLN A 38 15.43 -16.28 3.88
N LEU A 39 16.50 -15.71 4.43
CA LEU A 39 16.73 -14.28 4.50
C LEU A 39 18.21 -13.95 4.27
N ILE A 40 18.45 -12.83 3.61
CA ILE A 40 19.73 -12.13 3.55
C ILE A 40 19.47 -10.72 4.04
N VAL A 41 20.28 -10.24 4.98
CA VAL A 41 20.17 -8.89 5.55
C VAL A 41 21.40 -8.09 5.18
N GLN A 42 21.23 -7.03 4.39
CA GLN A 42 22.26 -6.05 4.08
C GLN A 42 22.11 -4.84 4.99
N MET A 43 23.20 -4.41 5.64
CA MET A 43 23.19 -3.21 6.50
C MET A 43 23.34 -1.94 5.66
N LEU A 44 22.54 -0.94 6.00
CA LEU A 44 22.56 0.43 5.46
C LEU A 44 23.15 1.38 6.50
N ASP A 45 23.85 2.41 6.04
CA ASP A 45 24.44 3.42 6.94
C ASP A 45 23.39 4.45 7.43
N GLN A 46 22.27 4.63 6.72
CA GLN A 46 21.11 5.45 7.11
C GLN A 46 19.81 4.82 6.60
N ASP A 47 18.69 5.39 7.03
CA ASP A 47 17.32 5.01 6.67
C ASP A 47 16.83 5.83 5.47
N ASP A 48 17.42 5.57 4.32
CA ASP A 48 17.05 6.18 3.04
C ASP A 48 16.41 5.14 2.12
N GLY A 49 15.61 5.60 1.16
CA GLY A 49 15.05 4.76 0.11
C GLY A 49 16.11 3.97 -0.67
N ILE A 50 15.70 2.83 -1.21
CA ILE A 50 16.57 1.83 -1.83
C ILE A 50 16.20 1.68 -3.29
N ILE A 51 17.11 2.09 -4.17
CA ILE A 51 17.02 1.74 -5.59
C ILE A 51 17.85 0.49 -5.84
N ALA A 52 17.18 -0.61 -6.20
CA ALA A 52 17.80 -1.91 -6.43
C ALA A 52 17.48 -2.48 -7.81
N ARG A 53 18.43 -3.21 -8.41
CA ARG A 53 18.22 -3.98 -9.64
C ARG A 53 18.29 -5.47 -9.37
N VAL A 54 17.28 -6.22 -9.82
CA VAL A 54 17.31 -7.68 -9.88
C VAL A 54 17.79 -8.14 -11.25
N VAL A 55 18.84 -8.97 -11.26
CA VAL A 55 19.40 -9.57 -12.49
C VAL A 55 19.37 -11.08 -12.41
N LEU A 56 18.66 -11.71 -13.35
CA LEU A 56 18.76 -13.14 -13.65
C LEU A 56 19.60 -13.32 -14.91
N GLY A 57 20.80 -13.90 -14.79
CA GLY A 57 21.67 -14.17 -15.93
C GLY A 57 23.03 -13.47 -15.83
N LYS A 58 23.53 -12.95 -16.96
CA LYS A 58 24.85 -12.29 -16.98
C LYS A 58 24.71 -10.83 -16.60
N LEU A 59 25.62 -10.37 -15.75
CA LEU A 59 25.81 -8.95 -15.50
C LEU A 59 26.37 -8.27 -16.75
N ASN A 60 26.04 -6.99 -16.91
CA ASN A 60 26.70 -6.16 -17.89
C ASN A 60 28.05 -5.67 -17.35
N LYS A 61 28.90 -5.16 -18.25
CA LYS A 61 30.25 -4.72 -17.91
C LYS A 61 30.29 -3.69 -16.78
N LYS A 62 29.34 -2.76 -16.75
CA LYS A 62 29.31 -1.67 -15.76
C LYS A 62 28.91 -2.19 -14.38
N GLU A 63 27.95 -3.11 -14.33
CA GLU A 63 27.54 -3.82 -13.12
C GLU A 63 28.71 -4.61 -12.52
N GLU A 64 29.51 -5.29 -13.35
CA GLU A 64 30.70 -6.03 -12.90
C GLU A 64 31.85 -5.12 -12.42
N GLU A 65 32.01 -3.93 -13.01
CA GLU A 65 33.17 -3.06 -12.79
C GLU A 65 32.95 -2.00 -11.70
N GLU A 66 31.73 -1.48 -11.50
CA GLU A 66 31.50 -0.27 -10.70
C GLU A 66 31.00 -0.53 -9.27
N TRP A 67 30.89 -1.78 -8.82
CA TRP A 67 30.53 -2.09 -7.43
C TRP A 67 31.67 -1.80 -6.45
N ILE A 68 31.30 -1.37 -5.24
CA ILE A 68 32.22 -1.02 -4.14
C ILE A 68 32.18 -2.02 -3.00
N GLU A 69 31.06 -2.74 -2.82
CA GLU A 69 30.93 -3.86 -1.89
C GLU A 69 30.24 -5.04 -2.57
N GLN A 70 30.60 -6.26 -2.16
CA GLN A 70 29.98 -7.50 -2.63
C GLN A 70 29.78 -8.47 -1.47
N GLY A 71 28.61 -9.08 -1.37
CA GLY A 71 28.34 -10.20 -0.47
C GLY A 71 27.60 -11.33 -1.17
N VAL A 72 27.90 -12.57 -0.82
CA VAL A 72 27.30 -13.76 -1.45
C VAL A 72 26.63 -14.64 -0.40
N ARG A 73 25.38 -15.02 -0.60
CA ARG A 73 24.68 -16.00 0.23
C ARG A 73 23.84 -16.93 -0.62
N ILE A 74 23.44 -18.06 -0.04
CA ILE A 74 22.43 -18.92 -0.62
C ILE A 74 21.06 -18.51 -0.07
N LEU A 75 20.08 -18.45 -0.95
CA LEU A 75 18.67 -18.23 -0.63
C LEU A 75 17.84 -19.38 -1.23
N ASP A 76 16.99 -19.98 -0.42
CA ASP A 76 16.02 -21.00 -0.86
C ASP A 76 14.75 -20.32 -1.35
N LEU A 77 14.56 -20.34 -2.67
CA LEU A 77 13.40 -19.82 -3.40
C LEU A 77 12.55 -20.96 -3.96
N ASN A 78 12.40 -22.06 -3.22
CA ASN A 78 11.56 -23.21 -3.63
C ASN A 78 10.07 -22.87 -3.80
N ASP A 79 9.60 -21.75 -3.24
CA ASP A 79 8.28 -21.18 -3.47
C ASP A 79 8.16 -20.41 -4.79
N GLY A 80 9.27 -20.15 -5.48
CA GLY A 80 9.31 -19.40 -6.75
C GLY A 80 9.14 -17.89 -6.58
N MET A 81 9.29 -17.36 -5.36
CA MET A 81 9.10 -15.94 -5.08
C MET A 81 10.32 -15.34 -4.40
N LEU A 82 10.97 -14.38 -5.05
CA LEU A 82 11.96 -13.51 -4.44
C LEU A 82 11.27 -12.24 -3.94
N VAL A 83 11.65 -11.77 -2.76
CA VAL A 83 11.15 -10.50 -2.21
C VAL A 83 12.32 -9.63 -1.81
N LEU A 84 12.26 -8.36 -2.20
CA LEU A 84 13.14 -7.29 -1.76
C LEU A 84 12.34 -6.34 -0.87
N ALA A 85 12.85 -5.97 0.29
CA ALA A 85 12.18 -5.03 1.18
C ALA A 85 13.17 -4.04 1.79
N GLY A 86 12.82 -2.75 1.82
CA GLY A 86 13.38 -1.83 2.79
C GLY A 86 12.88 -2.23 4.17
N GLY A 87 13.81 -2.36 5.10
CA GLY A 87 13.55 -2.81 6.45
C GLY A 87 12.86 -4.16 6.61
N ASN A 88 11.97 -4.22 7.60
CA ASN A 88 11.34 -5.45 8.07
C ASN A 88 9.85 -5.53 7.76
N SER A 89 9.27 -4.52 7.10
CA SER A 89 7.90 -4.44 6.59
C SER A 89 7.35 -5.79 6.12
N PHE A 90 8.04 -6.46 5.19
CA PHE A 90 7.57 -7.72 4.61
C PHE A 90 7.59 -8.93 5.58
N VAL A 91 8.57 -9.00 6.47
CA VAL A 91 8.83 -10.22 7.26
C VAL A 91 8.36 -10.11 8.71
N SER A 92 8.08 -8.89 9.18
CA SER A 92 7.60 -8.63 10.53
C SER A 92 6.15 -9.08 10.66
N SER A 93 5.86 -9.86 11.70
CA SER A 93 4.49 -10.26 12.04
C SER A 93 3.73 -9.19 12.85
N GLN A 94 4.30 -7.98 12.99
CA GLN A 94 3.80 -6.96 13.92
C GLN A 94 2.94 -5.87 13.27
N SER A 95 2.92 -5.72 11.94
CA SER A 95 2.01 -4.79 11.29
C SER A 95 0.57 -5.33 11.39
N SER A 96 -0.33 -4.50 11.92
CA SER A 96 -1.77 -4.76 11.91
C SER A 96 -2.27 -4.80 10.46
N GLU A 97 -3.31 -5.59 10.17
CA GLU A 97 -3.87 -5.71 8.81
C GLU A 97 -4.29 -4.35 8.19
N GLU A 98 -4.52 -3.33 9.02
CA GLU A 98 -4.87 -1.96 8.62
C GLU A 98 -3.66 -1.12 8.13
N GLU A 99 -2.41 -1.51 8.39
CA GLU A 99 -1.21 -0.77 7.93
C GLU A 99 -0.75 -1.20 6.52
N PHE A 100 -1.41 -2.20 5.91
CA PHE A 100 -0.97 -2.81 4.65
C PHE A 100 -1.31 -2.04 3.39
N GLU A 101 -2.21 -1.06 3.43
CA GLU A 101 -2.58 -0.28 2.23
C GLU A 101 -1.43 0.62 1.76
N ASP A 102 -0.53 1.03 2.66
CA ASP A 102 0.67 1.83 2.36
C ASP A 102 1.96 0.99 2.26
N GLU A 103 1.91 -0.34 2.43
CA GLU A 103 3.11 -1.20 2.43
C GLU A 103 3.66 -1.53 1.03
N ALA A 104 2.92 -1.19 -0.04
CA ALA A 104 3.33 -1.50 -1.41
C ALA A 104 4.67 -0.86 -1.78
N ASP A 105 5.01 0.26 -1.14
CA ASP A 105 6.24 1.01 -1.43
C ASP A 105 7.46 0.42 -0.71
N TYR A 106 7.28 -0.39 0.35
CA TYR A 106 8.40 -0.91 1.15
C TYR A 106 8.95 -2.24 0.64
N PHE A 107 8.22 -2.99 -0.18
CA PHE A 107 8.71 -4.25 -0.73
C PHE A 107 8.22 -4.54 -2.15
N GLN A 108 9.07 -5.21 -2.93
CA GLN A 108 8.70 -5.74 -4.25
C GLN A 108 8.86 -7.25 -4.30
N GLN A 109 7.86 -7.92 -4.88
CA GLN A 109 7.90 -9.35 -5.15
C GLN A 109 8.24 -9.65 -6.62
N PHE A 110 8.98 -10.73 -6.84
CA PHE A 110 9.49 -11.15 -8.14
C PHE A 110 9.26 -12.65 -8.33
N LEU A 111 8.56 -13.03 -9.40
CA LEU A 111 8.44 -14.43 -9.79
C LEU A 111 9.76 -14.92 -10.39
N VAL A 112 10.30 -15.98 -9.78
CA VAL A 112 11.51 -16.67 -10.25
C VAL A 112 11.22 -18.16 -10.41
N ARG A 113 12.09 -18.87 -11.14
CA ARG A 113 11.98 -20.33 -11.19
C ARG A 113 12.25 -20.91 -9.80
N PRO A 114 11.43 -21.84 -9.28
CA PRO A 114 11.70 -22.48 -8.00
C PRO A 114 13.08 -23.14 -7.91
N GLY A 115 13.77 -22.95 -6.78
CA GLY A 115 15.03 -23.62 -6.47
C GLY A 115 15.91 -22.85 -5.48
N ARG A 116 17.11 -23.39 -5.21
CA ARG A 116 18.13 -22.72 -4.38
C ARG A 116 19.02 -21.84 -5.25
N TYR A 117 19.20 -20.59 -4.86
CA TYR A 117 19.97 -19.59 -5.59
C TYR A 117 21.19 -19.13 -4.81
N LYS A 118 22.31 -18.97 -5.52
CA LYS A 118 23.40 -18.10 -5.11
C LYS A 118 22.94 -16.67 -5.42
N VAL A 119 22.72 -15.90 -4.35
CA VAL A 119 22.39 -14.49 -4.42
C VAL A 119 23.66 -13.70 -4.12
N THR A 120 24.07 -12.88 -5.08
CA THR A 120 25.18 -11.93 -4.90
C THR A 120 24.60 -10.52 -4.81
N VAL A 121 24.84 -9.84 -3.70
CA VAL A 121 24.43 -8.46 -3.46
C VAL A 121 25.64 -7.57 -3.72
N TYR A 122 25.50 -6.66 -4.68
CA TYR A 122 26.49 -5.64 -4.96
C TYR A 122 25.97 -4.30 -4.45
N THR A 123 26.84 -3.54 -3.78
CA THR A 123 26.61 -2.14 -3.44
C THR A 123 27.35 -1.26 -4.44
N HIS A 124 26.67 -0.27 -5.00
CA HIS A 124 27.26 0.74 -5.89
C HIS A 124 27.44 2.07 -5.16
N ALA A 125 28.36 2.91 -5.65
CA ALA A 125 28.72 4.16 -4.97
C ALA A 125 27.60 5.21 -4.86
N PRO A 126 26.67 5.38 -5.82
CA PRO A 126 25.61 6.37 -5.70
C PRO A 126 24.45 5.87 -4.82
N CYS A 127 24.74 5.54 -3.56
CA CYS A 127 23.74 5.24 -2.54
C CYS A 127 24.32 5.46 -1.16
N ILE A 128 23.50 5.35 -0.12
CA ILE A 128 23.90 5.67 1.25
C ILE A 128 25.18 4.97 1.73
N ASN A 129 25.41 3.73 1.29
CA ASN A 129 26.62 2.96 1.64
C ASN A 129 27.86 3.40 0.83
N GLY A 130 27.70 4.20 -0.21
CA GLY A 130 28.76 4.76 -1.04
C GLY A 130 29.81 5.53 -0.27
N PHE A 131 29.39 6.23 0.79
CA PHE A 131 30.29 6.98 1.65
C PHE A 131 31.27 6.08 2.43
N ARG A 132 31.06 4.76 2.47
CA ARG A 132 32.03 3.82 3.06
C ARG A 132 33.38 3.82 2.34
N LEU A 133 33.44 4.28 1.08
CA LEU A 133 34.71 4.49 0.38
C LEU A 133 35.66 5.43 1.14
N THR A 134 35.12 6.43 1.84
CA THR A 134 35.92 7.42 2.60
C THR A 134 36.58 6.83 3.83
N ARG A 135 36.10 5.68 4.31
CA ARG A 135 36.66 4.96 5.47
C ARG A 135 37.95 4.19 5.13
N ARG A 136 38.34 4.14 3.85
CA ARG A 136 39.56 3.45 3.43
C ARG A 136 40.81 4.26 3.81
N ALA A 137 41.85 3.55 4.26
CA ALA A 137 43.11 4.19 4.65
C ALA A 137 43.86 4.86 3.46
N ASP A 138 43.59 4.44 2.23
CA ASP A 138 44.16 4.96 0.99
C ASP A 138 43.25 5.98 0.28
N TRP A 139 42.16 6.41 0.92
CA TRP A 139 41.22 7.37 0.33
C TRP A 139 41.86 8.76 0.16
N GLN A 140 41.68 9.36 -1.02
CA GLN A 140 42.25 10.67 -1.38
C GLN A 140 41.19 11.71 -1.76
N GLY A 141 39.90 11.41 -1.60
CA GLY A 141 38.79 12.24 -2.03
C GLY A 141 38.16 11.77 -3.35
N PHE A 142 36.88 12.08 -3.53
CA PHE A 142 36.10 11.79 -4.74
C PHE A 142 36.61 12.60 -5.94
N LEU A 143 36.94 13.88 -5.77
CA LEU A 143 37.35 14.74 -6.89
C LEU A 143 38.71 14.32 -7.48
N PRO A 144 39.77 14.08 -6.69
CA PRO A 144 41.04 13.55 -7.21
C PRO A 144 40.87 12.18 -7.84
N TYR A 145 40.07 11.31 -7.25
CA TYR A 145 39.81 9.96 -7.77
C TYR A 145 39.13 10.02 -9.14
N PHE A 146 38.09 10.84 -9.29
CA PHE A 146 37.39 11.05 -10.56
C PHE A 146 38.31 11.72 -11.60
N ALA A 147 39.00 12.80 -11.23
CA ALA A 147 39.89 13.53 -12.14
C ALA A 147 41.00 12.62 -12.70
N THR A 148 41.54 11.72 -11.87
CA THR A 148 42.60 10.79 -12.26
C THR A 148 42.10 9.70 -13.20
N THR A 149 40.94 9.11 -12.91
CA THR A 149 40.46 7.90 -13.61
C THR A 149 39.47 8.19 -14.75
N ARG A 150 38.91 9.41 -14.79
CA ARG A 150 37.91 9.88 -15.76
C ARG A 150 38.20 11.32 -16.27
N PRO A 151 39.43 11.69 -16.68
CA PRO A 151 39.85 13.09 -16.92
C PRO A 151 39.09 13.87 -18.01
N ARG A 152 38.27 13.20 -18.82
CA ARG A 152 37.52 13.79 -19.94
C ARG A 152 36.01 13.68 -19.78
N LYS A 153 35.53 13.21 -18.63
CA LYS A 153 34.11 13.08 -18.33
C LYS A 153 33.65 14.25 -17.47
N LYS A 154 32.36 14.55 -17.52
CA LYS A 154 31.71 15.43 -16.55
C LYS A 154 31.57 14.70 -15.22
N TYR A 155 31.60 15.45 -14.12
CA TYR A 155 31.36 14.94 -12.78
C TYR A 155 29.85 14.67 -12.61
N PRO A 156 29.45 13.45 -12.24
CA PRO A 156 28.06 13.15 -11.89
C PRO A 156 27.61 14.01 -10.69
N GLY A 157 26.33 14.39 -10.66
CA GLY A 157 25.74 15.17 -9.56
C GLY A 157 25.97 14.55 -8.18
N TRP A 158 25.64 13.26 -8.01
CA TRP A 158 25.84 12.52 -6.75
C TRP A 158 27.30 12.58 -6.25
N LEU A 159 28.26 12.59 -7.16
CA LEU A 159 29.68 12.62 -6.79
C LEU A 159 30.07 14.00 -6.26
N ILE A 160 29.51 15.07 -6.82
CA ILE A 160 29.70 16.43 -6.32
C ILE A 160 29.13 16.56 -4.92
N GLU A 161 27.94 16.03 -4.67
CA GLU A 161 27.33 16.00 -3.34
C GLU A 161 28.21 15.25 -2.34
N TYR A 162 28.73 14.08 -2.72
CA TYR A 162 29.57 13.27 -1.84
C TYR A 162 30.92 13.93 -1.59
N ALA A 163 31.52 14.55 -2.60
CA ALA A 163 32.73 15.35 -2.46
C ALA A 163 32.52 16.51 -1.48
N ASN A 164 31.39 17.20 -1.58
CA ASN A 164 31.04 18.28 -0.66
C ASN A 164 30.86 17.77 0.78
N LEU A 165 30.19 16.63 0.96
CA LEU A 165 30.03 15.97 2.25
C LEU A 165 31.37 15.48 2.84
N ASP A 166 32.33 15.06 1.99
CA ASP A 166 33.70 14.69 2.36
C ASP A 166 34.60 15.93 2.60
N GLY A 167 34.05 17.15 2.47
CA GLY A 167 34.74 18.41 2.73
C GLY A 167 35.67 18.88 1.61
N GLU A 168 35.48 18.40 0.38
CA GLU A 168 36.24 18.82 -0.79
C GLU A 168 35.73 20.15 -1.38
N ASP A 169 36.62 20.92 -2.01
CA ASP A 169 36.30 22.21 -2.65
C ASP A 169 35.59 22.01 -4.00
N VAL A 170 34.26 21.82 -3.94
CA VAL A 170 33.41 21.64 -5.13
C VAL A 170 33.20 22.94 -5.91
N ASP A 171 33.31 24.11 -5.26
CA ASP A 171 33.17 25.42 -5.89
C ASP A 171 34.26 25.71 -6.93
N ALA A 172 35.42 25.05 -6.79
CA ALA A 172 36.50 25.10 -7.77
C ALA A 172 36.16 24.39 -9.10
N ILE A 173 35.09 23.60 -9.17
CA ILE A 173 34.68 22.87 -10.37
C ILE A 173 33.81 23.77 -11.25
N PRO A 174 34.22 24.06 -12.50
CA PRO A 174 33.38 24.86 -13.40
C PRO A 174 32.04 24.16 -13.67
N ALA A 175 30.90 24.85 -13.51
CA ALA A 175 29.56 24.29 -13.69
C ALA A 175 29.37 23.48 -14.99
N LYS A 176 30.00 23.91 -16.10
CA LYS A 176 29.97 23.18 -17.39
C LYS A 176 30.61 21.77 -17.36
N LYS A 177 31.34 21.45 -16.29
CA LYS A 177 31.95 20.14 -16.04
C LYS A 177 31.09 19.25 -15.13
N VAL A 178 30.02 19.77 -14.55
CA VAL A 178 29.07 18.97 -13.77
C VAL A 178 27.97 18.49 -14.70
N ASP A 179 27.57 17.23 -14.54
CA ASP A 179 26.35 16.71 -15.13
C ASP A 179 25.21 17.00 -14.17
N MET A 180 24.29 17.86 -14.63
CA MET A 180 23.14 18.35 -13.85
C MET A 180 21.88 17.54 -14.14
N GLU A 181 22.00 16.43 -14.87
CA GLU A 181 20.88 15.53 -15.09
C GLU A 181 20.56 14.83 -13.76
N GLU A 182 19.34 15.07 -13.28
CA GLU A 182 18.77 14.38 -12.11
C GLU A 182 18.41 12.96 -12.57
N GLU A 183 19.38 12.06 -12.48
CA GLU A 183 19.20 10.65 -12.76
C GLU A 183 19.09 9.87 -11.44
N GLU A 184 18.16 8.93 -11.40
CA GLU A 184 18.10 7.93 -10.34
C GLU A 184 19.12 6.82 -10.61
N PHE A 185 19.98 6.57 -9.64
CA PHE A 185 21.07 5.61 -9.76
C PHE A 185 20.81 4.38 -8.89
N LEU A 186 21.22 3.22 -9.41
CA LEU A 186 21.23 2.00 -8.63
C LEU A 186 22.15 2.12 -7.42
N GLY A 187 21.59 1.88 -6.24
CA GLY A 187 22.38 1.66 -5.03
C GLY A 187 22.76 0.21 -4.84
N PHE A 188 21.86 -0.71 -5.20
CA PHE A 188 22.06 -2.14 -5.02
C PHE A 188 21.80 -2.93 -6.29
N LEU A 189 22.52 -4.03 -6.46
CA LEU A 189 22.24 -5.03 -7.48
C LEU A 189 22.17 -6.41 -6.83
N VAL A 190 21.03 -7.07 -7.01
CA VAL A 190 20.76 -8.43 -6.54
C VAL A 190 20.86 -9.39 -7.74
N HIS A 191 21.97 -10.11 -7.80
CA HIS A 191 22.27 -11.04 -8.88
C HIS A 191 21.94 -12.47 -8.46
N LEU A 192 21.09 -13.13 -9.26
CA LEU A 192 20.64 -14.50 -9.01
C LEU A 192 21.27 -15.49 -9.99
N GLU A 193 21.92 -16.51 -9.43
CA GLU A 193 22.41 -17.69 -10.13
C GLU A 193 21.91 -18.94 -9.41
N LEU A 194 21.67 -20.05 -10.12
CA LEU A 194 21.35 -21.31 -9.44
C LEU A 194 22.53 -21.75 -8.56
N ALA A 195 22.25 -22.09 -7.31
CA ALA A 195 23.27 -22.53 -6.38
C ALA A 195 23.84 -23.90 -6.80
N THR A 196 25.11 -24.10 -6.47
CA THR A 196 25.78 -25.40 -6.56
C THR A 196 26.29 -25.80 -5.19
N ASP A 197 26.60 -27.08 -4.97
CA ASP A 197 27.18 -27.55 -3.70
C ASP A 197 28.54 -26.89 -3.38
N SER A 198 29.20 -26.30 -4.38
CA SER A 198 30.46 -25.58 -4.26
C SER A 198 30.33 -24.06 -4.08
N THR A 199 29.11 -23.52 -3.93
CA THR A 199 28.93 -22.08 -3.76
C THR A 199 29.60 -21.59 -2.48
N VAL A 200 30.60 -20.71 -2.63
CA VAL A 200 31.25 -20.03 -1.50
C VAL A 200 30.34 -18.91 -1.02
N GLN A 201 30.00 -18.95 0.27
CA GLN A 201 29.17 -17.93 0.92
C GLN A 201 30.03 -16.96 1.72
N SER A 202 29.68 -15.68 1.67
CA SER A 202 30.10 -14.69 2.65
C SER A 202 29.66 -15.12 4.05
N LYS A 203 30.46 -14.66 5.02
CA LYS A 203 30.14 -14.78 6.44
C LYS A 203 29.00 -13.85 6.82
N LEU A 204 28.51 -14.02 8.04
CA LEU A 204 27.51 -13.14 8.64
C LEU A 204 28.10 -12.45 9.87
N THR A 205 28.10 -11.12 9.88
CA THR A 205 28.41 -10.31 11.06
C THR A 205 27.26 -10.45 12.06
N ASN A 206 27.60 -10.72 13.32
CA ASN A 206 26.64 -10.99 14.39
C ASN A 206 25.66 -12.15 14.08
N GLY A 207 25.96 -12.99 13.08
CA GLY A 207 25.16 -14.14 12.69
C GLY A 207 23.96 -13.85 11.77
N TYR A 208 23.69 -12.59 11.41
CA TYR A 208 22.54 -12.27 10.54
C TYR A 208 22.84 -11.21 9.47
N VAL A 209 23.80 -10.31 9.68
CA VAL A 209 24.14 -9.25 8.71
C VAL A 209 25.15 -9.78 7.71
N LEU A 210 24.91 -9.58 6.42
CA LEU A 210 25.82 -9.95 5.34
C LEU A 210 27.19 -9.28 5.50
N GLU A 211 28.25 -10.07 5.65
CA GLU A 211 29.63 -9.55 5.58
C GLU A 211 30.01 -9.36 4.10
N THR A 212 30.30 -8.12 3.73
CA THR A 212 30.66 -7.76 2.37
C THR A 212 32.17 -7.56 2.23
N GLU A 213 32.75 -8.04 1.13
CA GLU A 213 34.07 -7.58 0.71
C GLU A 213 33.94 -6.17 0.12
N SER A 214 34.86 -5.28 0.48
CA SER A 214 34.88 -3.91 -0.04
C SER A 214 36.09 -3.73 -0.95
N ARG A 215 35.91 -3.01 -2.06
CA ARG A 215 36.99 -2.63 -2.97
C ARG A 215 36.90 -1.17 -3.37
N LEU A 216 38.03 -0.61 -3.79
CA LEU A 216 38.05 0.61 -4.59
C LEU A 216 38.10 0.19 -6.07
N PRO A 217 37.09 0.51 -6.90
CA PRO A 217 37.13 0.21 -8.33
C PRO A 217 38.37 0.79 -9.01
N GLU A 218 38.79 0.23 -10.15
CA GLU A 218 39.93 0.79 -10.91
C GLU A 218 39.62 2.19 -11.45
N ARG A 219 38.34 2.42 -11.78
CA ARG A 219 37.85 3.70 -12.28
C ARG A 219 36.75 4.20 -11.39
N CYS A 220 36.75 5.50 -11.10
CA CYS A 220 35.68 6.13 -10.33
C CYS A 220 34.33 5.75 -10.95
N PRO A 221 33.39 5.18 -10.14
CA PRO A 221 32.05 4.89 -10.58
C PRO A 221 31.41 6.14 -11.16
N VAL A 222 30.62 5.98 -12.22
CA VAL A 222 29.81 7.08 -12.75
C VAL A 222 28.34 6.91 -12.38
N GLY A 223 27.99 5.81 -11.70
CA GLY A 223 26.63 5.44 -11.34
C GLY A 223 25.93 4.71 -12.46
N ILE A 224 25.09 3.72 -12.13
CA ILE A 224 24.30 2.96 -13.11
C ILE A 224 22.89 3.52 -13.05
N VAL A 225 22.41 4.10 -14.14
CA VAL A 225 21.06 4.67 -14.21
C VAL A 225 20.04 3.55 -14.08
N ALA A 226 19.06 3.75 -13.20
CA ALA A 226 17.91 2.87 -13.06
C ALA A 226 17.04 2.94 -14.32
N ILE A 227 16.38 1.85 -14.68
CA ILE A 227 15.50 1.76 -15.85
C ILE A 227 14.13 1.28 -15.43
N ASP A 228 13.09 1.84 -16.05
CA ASP A 228 11.70 1.44 -15.84
C ASP A 228 11.28 1.49 -14.36
N LEU A 229 11.77 2.48 -13.60
CA LEU A 229 11.17 2.81 -12.31
C LEU A 229 9.78 3.36 -12.62
N GLU A 230 8.74 2.69 -12.09
CA GLU A 230 7.41 3.29 -12.10
C GLU A 230 7.51 4.54 -11.24
N ASP A 231 7.30 5.71 -11.85
CA ASP A 231 7.26 6.99 -11.17
C ASP A 231 6.10 6.93 -10.16
N HIS A 232 6.35 6.39 -8.97
CA HIS A 232 5.53 6.63 -7.80
C HIS A 232 5.84 8.06 -7.36
N GLU A 233 5.40 9.05 -8.14
CA GLU A 233 5.19 10.36 -7.54
C GLU A 233 4.20 10.12 -6.40
N PRO A 234 4.59 10.30 -5.12
CA PRO A 234 3.68 10.11 -4.01
C PRO A 234 2.50 11.03 -4.29
N MET A 235 1.36 10.42 -4.57
CA MET A 235 0.15 11.12 -4.90
C MET A 235 -0.12 12.04 -3.71
N SER A 236 -0.21 13.36 -3.95
CA SER A 236 -0.44 14.29 -2.85
C SER A 236 -1.72 13.88 -2.10
N GLU A 237 -1.80 14.12 -0.80
CA GLU A 237 -2.99 13.79 0.01
C GLU A 237 -4.27 14.32 -0.66
N GLU A 238 -4.21 15.52 -1.26
CA GLU A 238 -5.28 16.11 -2.07
C GLU A 238 -5.60 15.33 -3.37
N GLU A 239 -4.61 14.73 -4.04
CA GLU A 239 -4.81 13.91 -5.23
C GLU A 239 -5.32 12.51 -4.89
N PHE A 240 -4.87 11.93 -3.77
CA PHE A 240 -5.38 10.66 -3.25
C PHE A 240 -6.85 10.79 -2.86
N GLU A 241 -7.19 11.81 -2.07
CA GLU A 241 -8.57 12.14 -1.71
C GLU A 241 -9.44 12.39 -2.96
N ARG A 242 -8.86 13.00 -3.99
CA ARG A 242 -9.56 13.27 -5.26
C ARG A 242 -9.77 12.00 -6.08
N GLU A 243 -8.80 11.09 -6.15
CA GLU A 243 -8.96 9.81 -6.84
C GLU A 243 -9.95 8.88 -6.12
N GLU A 244 -9.88 8.80 -4.79
CA GLU A 244 -10.85 8.12 -3.94
C GLU A 244 -12.25 8.69 -4.17
N ALA A 245 -12.40 10.02 -4.15
CA ALA A 245 -13.66 10.69 -4.45
C ALA A 245 -14.16 10.39 -5.88
N ILE A 246 -13.28 10.35 -6.88
CA ILE A 246 -13.63 10.00 -8.26
C ILE A 246 -14.06 8.53 -8.37
N LYS A 247 -13.36 7.60 -7.71
CA LYS A 247 -13.70 6.16 -7.69
C LYS A 247 -15.03 5.91 -6.95
N HIS A 248 -15.27 6.66 -5.87
CA HIS A 248 -16.51 6.63 -5.09
C HIS A 248 -17.69 7.24 -5.87
N GLU A 249 -17.51 8.40 -6.51
CA GLU A 249 -18.50 9.07 -7.36
C GLU A 249 -18.82 8.24 -8.61
N ALA A 250 -17.83 7.59 -9.22
CA ALA A 250 -18.01 6.71 -10.37
C ALA A 250 -18.80 5.43 -10.07
N ARG A 251 -18.80 4.95 -8.82
CA ARG A 251 -19.51 3.72 -8.44
C ARG A 251 -20.99 3.97 -8.17
N PHE A 252 -21.38 5.00 -7.40
CA PHE A 252 -22.79 5.25 -7.02
C PHE A 252 -23.16 6.74 -6.82
N GLY A 253 -22.48 7.68 -7.50
CA GLY A 253 -22.60 9.12 -7.24
C GLY A 253 -23.91 9.84 -7.63
N ASP A 254 -24.79 9.19 -8.40
CA ASP A 254 -26.04 9.79 -8.91
C ASP A 254 -27.25 9.44 -8.01
N PRO A 255 -27.82 10.41 -7.26
CA PRO A 255 -29.02 10.21 -6.44
C PRO A 255 -30.20 9.62 -7.22
N ASP A 256 -30.37 10.00 -8.48
CA ASP A 256 -31.50 9.53 -9.30
C ASP A 256 -31.38 8.03 -9.61
N GLN A 257 -30.16 7.51 -9.72
CA GLN A 257 -29.92 6.09 -9.95
C GLN A 257 -30.18 5.26 -8.70
N LEU A 258 -29.77 5.74 -7.52
CA LEU A 258 -30.10 5.11 -6.24
C LEU A 258 -31.62 5.13 -5.99
N ALA A 259 -32.28 6.26 -6.26
CA ALA A 259 -33.73 6.38 -6.16
C ALA A 259 -34.45 5.36 -7.05
N LYS A 260 -34.04 5.26 -8.32
CA LYS A 260 -34.57 4.27 -9.25
C LYS A 260 -34.30 2.83 -8.80
N ARG A 261 -33.13 2.56 -8.22
CA ARG A 261 -32.74 1.23 -7.71
C ARG A 261 -33.65 0.77 -6.57
N PHE A 262 -34.02 1.67 -5.67
CA PHE A 262 -34.82 1.37 -4.47
C PHE A 262 -36.32 1.64 -4.62
N THR A 263 -36.78 2.14 -5.77
CA THR A 263 -38.22 2.27 -6.07
C THR A 263 -38.99 0.97 -5.85
N PRO A 264 -38.52 -0.22 -6.33
CA PRO A 264 -39.27 -1.46 -6.11
C PRO A 264 -39.31 -1.91 -4.64
N PHE A 265 -38.36 -1.48 -3.81
CA PHE A 265 -38.41 -1.71 -2.36
C PHE A 265 -39.58 -0.95 -1.72
N ALA A 266 -39.77 0.33 -2.07
CA ALA A 266 -40.89 1.12 -1.59
C ALA A 266 -42.24 0.53 -2.05
N GLU A 267 -42.32 0.04 -3.29
CA GLU A 267 -43.51 -0.65 -3.81
C GLU A 267 -43.78 -1.97 -3.08
N ALA A 268 -42.74 -2.78 -2.84
CA ALA A 268 -42.86 -4.05 -2.13
C ALA A 268 -43.32 -3.84 -0.68
N LEU A 269 -42.74 -2.85 0.01
CA LEU A 269 -43.23 -2.40 1.29
C LEU A 269 -44.72 -2.05 1.17
N PHE A 270 -45.09 -1.16 0.24
CA PHE A 270 -46.48 -0.72 0.04
C PHE A 270 -47.47 -1.88 -0.08
N GLN A 271 -47.15 -2.84 -0.94
CA GLN A 271 -47.97 -4.02 -1.26
C GLN A 271 -47.97 -5.08 -0.15
N LYS A 272 -47.20 -4.88 0.93
CA LYS A 272 -46.96 -5.86 1.99
C LYS A 272 -46.26 -7.14 1.47
N ASP A 273 -45.50 -7.02 0.38
CA ASP A 273 -44.65 -8.08 -0.14
C ASP A 273 -43.27 -8.02 0.53
N PHE A 274 -43.24 -8.49 1.78
CA PHE A 274 -42.05 -8.39 2.63
C PHE A 274 -40.90 -9.29 2.20
N ALA A 275 -41.21 -10.40 1.50
CA ALA A 275 -40.18 -11.25 0.92
C ALA A 275 -39.41 -10.48 -0.16
N THR A 276 -40.12 -9.83 -1.09
CA THR A 276 -39.49 -8.96 -2.11
C THR A 276 -38.78 -7.76 -1.49
N ALA A 277 -39.33 -7.16 -0.44
CA ALA A 277 -38.67 -6.05 0.26
C ALA A 277 -37.35 -6.48 0.95
N ALA A 278 -37.29 -7.70 1.51
CA ALA A 278 -36.11 -8.21 2.18
C ALA A 278 -34.91 -8.42 1.24
N ASP A 279 -35.12 -8.64 -0.06
CA ASP A 279 -34.04 -8.83 -1.04
C ASP A 279 -33.15 -7.58 -1.24
N PHE A 280 -33.63 -6.41 -0.79
CA PHE A 280 -32.89 -5.16 -0.82
C PHE A 280 -31.92 -5.01 0.35
N PHE A 281 -32.05 -5.83 1.39
CA PHE A 281 -31.18 -5.79 2.56
C PHE A 281 -29.95 -6.67 2.39
N ILE A 282 -28.94 -6.39 3.21
CA ILE A 282 -27.82 -7.31 3.42
C ILE A 282 -28.33 -8.70 3.87
N PRO A 283 -27.65 -9.79 3.48
CA PRO A 283 -28.06 -11.17 3.77
C PRO A 283 -28.42 -11.42 5.25
N GLU A 284 -27.66 -10.81 6.16
CA GLU A 284 -27.75 -10.95 7.61
C GLU A 284 -29.07 -10.41 8.17
N LEU A 285 -29.68 -9.44 7.48
CA LEU A 285 -30.92 -8.81 7.92
C LEU A 285 -32.18 -9.41 7.29
N ARG A 286 -32.08 -10.24 6.24
CA ARG A 286 -33.27 -10.64 5.44
C ARG A 286 -34.39 -11.28 6.26
N GLU A 287 -34.07 -12.29 7.07
CA GLU A 287 -35.07 -12.98 7.90
C GLU A 287 -35.65 -12.06 8.99
N ALA A 288 -34.79 -11.24 9.60
CA ALA A 288 -35.18 -10.31 10.65
C ALA A 288 -36.08 -9.19 10.10
N VAL A 289 -35.80 -8.69 8.90
CA VAL A 289 -36.56 -7.65 8.20
C VAL A 289 -37.97 -8.15 7.92
N GLU A 290 -38.11 -9.34 7.36
CA GLU A 290 -39.43 -9.92 7.05
C GLU A 290 -40.27 -10.07 8.33
N SER A 291 -39.68 -10.60 9.41
CA SER A 291 -40.34 -10.71 10.72
C SER A 291 -40.72 -9.35 11.30
N TYR A 292 -39.79 -8.38 11.27
CA TYR A 292 -39.97 -7.04 11.79
C TYR A 292 -41.11 -6.29 11.08
N MET A 293 -41.15 -6.36 9.74
CA MET A 293 -42.19 -5.74 8.93
C MET A 293 -43.57 -6.39 9.14
N ASN A 294 -43.61 -7.72 9.28
CA ASN A 294 -44.84 -8.46 9.63
C ASN A 294 -45.42 -8.02 10.97
N VAL A 295 -44.59 -7.82 12.00
CA VAL A 295 -45.05 -7.38 13.33
C VAL A 295 -45.52 -5.92 13.32
N LYS A 296 -44.78 -5.02 12.66
CA LYS A 296 -45.05 -3.58 12.68
C LYS A 296 -46.23 -3.17 11.78
N ARG A 297 -46.41 -3.80 10.60
CA ARG A 297 -47.40 -3.36 9.59
C ARG A 297 -48.77 -4.03 9.68
N ASN A 298 -48.92 -5.16 10.37
CA ASN A 298 -50.22 -5.83 10.59
C ASN A 298 -51.25 -5.01 11.41
N ARG A 299 -50.97 -3.74 11.70
CA ARG A 299 -51.85 -2.83 12.45
C ARG A 299 -52.56 -1.78 11.58
N ARG A 300 -52.41 -1.76 10.25
CA ARG A 300 -52.73 -0.57 9.42
C ARG A 300 -53.23 -0.91 8.00
N ASP A 301 -54.45 -0.49 7.64
CA ASP A 301 -55.13 -0.98 6.42
C ASP A 301 -55.42 0.02 5.29
N ARG A 302 -55.09 1.31 5.38
CA ARG A 302 -55.31 2.25 4.24
C ARG A 302 -54.29 3.39 4.22
N TRP A 303 -53.41 3.38 3.23
CA TRP A 303 -52.41 4.42 2.98
C TRP A 303 -52.25 4.55 1.46
N GLU A 304 -51.88 5.75 0.99
CA GLU A 304 -51.44 6.00 -0.38
C GLU A 304 -49.92 6.30 -0.33
N PRO A 305 -49.10 5.77 -1.26
CA PRO A 305 -47.66 5.93 -1.21
C PRO A 305 -47.24 7.30 -1.79
N LEU A 306 -46.33 7.98 -1.10
CA LEU A 306 -45.53 9.07 -1.65
C LEU A 306 -44.07 8.64 -1.53
N ALA A 307 -43.52 8.05 -2.59
CA ALA A 307 -42.11 7.68 -2.60
C ALA A 307 -41.28 8.89 -2.97
N ASP A 308 -40.35 9.28 -2.09
CA ASP A 308 -39.42 10.37 -2.33
C ASP A 308 -38.08 9.95 -1.74
N VAL A 309 -37.08 9.70 -2.58
CA VAL A 309 -35.77 9.21 -2.14
C VAL A 309 -34.84 10.39 -1.97
N TRP A 310 -34.37 10.62 -0.75
CA TRP A 310 -33.52 11.74 -0.39
C TRP A 310 -32.16 11.22 0.03
N LEU A 311 -31.10 11.65 -0.67
CA LEU A 311 -29.75 11.51 -0.12
C LEU A 311 -29.50 12.66 0.84
N ASP A 312 -29.39 12.37 2.14
CA ASP A 312 -28.99 13.38 3.12
C ASP A 312 -27.48 13.66 3.04
N LYS A 313 -27.06 14.32 1.96
CA LYS A 313 -25.67 14.82 1.83
C LYS A 313 -25.42 16.08 2.67
N GLN A 314 -26.46 16.75 3.17
CA GLN A 314 -26.33 18.06 3.83
C GLN A 314 -26.30 17.98 5.36
N ASN A 315 -26.86 16.94 5.99
CA ASN A 315 -26.70 16.66 7.42
C ASN A 315 -25.74 15.51 7.72
N ALA A 316 -25.13 14.89 6.70
CA ALA A 316 -23.95 14.02 6.85
C ALA A 316 -22.69 14.82 7.24
N GLY A 317 -22.84 15.79 8.17
CA GLY A 317 -21.70 16.28 8.94
C GLY A 317 -21.07 15.13 9.73
N PRO A 318 -19.81 15.29 10.18
CA PRO A 318 -18.89 14.20 10.50
C PRO A 318 -19.20 13.50 11.83
N SER A 319 -20.38 12.90 11.95
CA SER A 319 -20.55 11.85 12.94
C SER A 319 -21.66 10.88 12.53
N ILE A 320 -21.24 9.70 12.09
CA ILE A 320 -22.01 8.45 12.19
C ILE A 320 -22.75 8.34 13.55
N ASN A 321 -22.19 8.97 14.60
CA ASN A 321 -22.73 8.98 15.96
C ASN A 321 -24.17 9.51 16.09
N SER A 322 -24.60 10.52 15.32
CA SER A 322 -25.98 11.04 15.45
C SER A 322 -27.00 10.02 14.94
N TRP A 323 -26.69 9.37 13.82
CA TRP A 323 -27.57 8.43 13.14
C TRP A 323 -27.60 7.07 13.86
N ARG A 324 -26.43 6.57 14.27
CA ARG A 324 -26.28 5.36 15.10
C ARG A 324 -27.11 5.44 16.39
N SER A 325 -27.16 6.63 17.03
CA SER A 325 -27.96 6.83 18.23
C SER A 325 -29.48 6.65 18.01
N ASN A 326 -30.03 7.01 16.84
CA ASN A 326 -31.46 6.83 16.55
C ASN A 326 -31.82 5.37 16.30
N PHE A 327 -30.92 4.59 15.71
CA PHE A 327 -31.13 3.16 15.47
C PHE A 327 -30.97 2.32 16.74
N GLU A 328 -30.01 2.67 17.61
CA GLU A 328 -29.75 1.94 18.86
C GLU A 328 -30.84 2.17 19.93
N LEU A 329 -31.56 3.31 19.89
CA LEU A 329 -32.50 3.69 20.96
C LEU A 329 -33.93 3.10 20.85
N GLN A 330 -34.36 2.55 19.71
CA GLN A 330 -35.81 2.37 19.46
C GLN A 330 -36.29 0.95 19.10
N GLY A 331 -35.50 -0.10 19.32
CA GLY A 331 -35.91 -1.45 18.91
C GLY A 331 -36.14 -1.54 17.40
N ASN A 332 -35.34 -0.77 16.65
CA ASN A 332 -35.27 -0.78 15.21
C ASN A 332 -34.41 -1.95 14.75
N LEU A 333 -34.54 -2.31 13.48
CA LEU A 333 -33.69 -3.32 12.89
C LEU A 333 -32.50 -2.63 12.25
N PHE A 334 -31.30 -2.92 12.75
CA PHE A 334 -30.07 -2.28 12.27
C PHE A 334 -28.88 -3.21 12.43
N ALA A 335 -27.98 -3.19 11.45
CA ALA A 335 -26.71 -3.92 11.47
C ALA A 335 -25.54 -2.93 11.60
N PRO A 336 -25.25 -2.42 12.81
CA PRO A 336 -24.25 -1.38 13.03
C PRO A 336 -22.84 -1.80 12.61
N ASP A 337 -22.53 -3.09 12.68
CA ASP A 337 -21.21 -3.63 12.34
C ASP A 337 -20.94 -3.64 10.82
N PHE A 338 -21.96 -3.31 10.02
CA PHE A 338 -21.89 -3.30 8.54
C PHE A 338 -21.94 -1.88 7.97
N VAL A 339 -22.02 -0.84 8.82
CA VAL A 339 -22.08 0.55 8.37
C VAL A 339 -20.92 1.34 8.96
N ASP A 340 -20.10 1.89 8.09
CA ASP A 340 -18.98 2.76 8.43
C ASP A 340 -18.93 3.97 7.48
N GLU A 341 -17.95 4.85 7.68
CA GLU A 341 -17.84 6.11 6.93
C GLU A 341 -17.48 5.88 5.46
N THR A 342 -16.85 4.73 5.16
CA THR A 342 -16.35 4.39 3.82
C THR A 342 -17.42 3.74 2.95
N ASN A 343 -18.43 3.12 3.56
CA ASN A 343 -19.43 2.35 2.83
C ASN A 343 -20.84 2.95 2.86
N TYR A 344 -21.11 3.97 3.68
CA TYR A 344 -22.43 4.59 3.79
C TYR A 344 -22.74 5.49 2.60
N LEU A 345 -23.85 5.20 1.90
CA LEU A 345 -24.27 5.90 0.68
C LEU A 345 -25.43 6.89 0.89
N GLY A 346 -26.03 6.93 2.09
CA GLY A 346 -27.20 7.75 2.42
C GLY A 346 -28.40 6.91 2.88
N ASP A 347 -29.60 7.48 2.89
CA ASP A 347 -30.83 6.81 3.32
C ASP A 347 -31.85 6.70 2.17
N VAL A 348 -32.63 5.62 2.16
CA VAL A 348 -33.91 5.57 1.45
C VAL A 348 -35.00 6.01 2.42
N ARG A 349 -35.63 7.13 2.12
CA ARG A 349 -36.85 7.57 2.80
C ARG A 349 -38.08 7.12 2.00
N CYS A 350 -39.06 6.51 2.65
CA CYS A 350 -40.36 6.22 2.06
C CYS A 350 -41.45 6.88 2.90
N GLU A 351 -42.21 7.78 2.31
CA GLU A 351 -43.30 8.47 2.99
C GLU A 351 -44.65 7.85 2.62
N TYR A 352 -45.52 7.68 3.61
CA TYR A 352 -46.88 7.20 3.40
C TYR A 352 -47.85 8.25 3.94
N GLY A 353 -48.66 8.82 3.05
CA GLY A 353 -49.45 10.02 3.32
C GLY A 353 -48.65 11.31 3.14
N ASN A 354 -49.35 12.43 2.95
CA ASN A 354 -48.73 13.74 2.78
C ASN A 354 -48.48 14.40 4.15
N GLY A 355 -47.25 14.85 4.40
CA GLY A 355 -46.86 15.48 5.67
C GLY A 355 -47.65 16.76 5.97
N ASP A 356 -47.88 17.62 4.97
CA ASP A 356 -48.67 18.85 5.13
C ASP A 356 -50.13 18.54 5.50
N ASP A 357 -50.74 17.54 4.84
CA ASP A 357 -52.09 17.09 5.15
C ASP A 357 -52.21 16.51 6.57
N PHE A 358 -51.13 15.92 7.11
CA PHE A 358 -51.09 15.46 8.49
C PHE A 358 -51.02 16.63 9.47
N VAL A 359 -50.14 17.60 9.21
CA VAL A 359 -50.01 18.83 10.02
C VAL A 359 -51.30 19.64 10.02
N GLU A 360 -51.99 19.71 8.89
CA GLU A 360 -53.29 20.37 8.75
C GLU A 360 -54.47 19.54 9.31
N GLY A 361 -54.22 18.32 9.79
CA GLY A 361 -55.22 17.43 10.37
C GLY A 361 -56.20 16.82 9.37
N LYS A 362 -55.92 16.92 8.06
CA LYS A 362 -56.70 16.30 6.98
C LYS A 362 -56.52 14.78 6.97
N ILE A 363 -55.33 14.30 7.29
CA ILE A 363 -55.07 12.88 7.59
C ILE A 363 -54.67 12.71 9.05
N ARG A 364 -55.00 11.53 9.61
CA ARG A 364 -54.76 11.25 11.04
C ARG A 364 -53.42 10.59 11.32
N ARG A 365 -52.70 10.17 10.29
CA ARG A 365 -51.46 9.42 10.40
C ARG A 365 -50.57 9.70 9.19
N TYR A 366 -49.29 9.81 9.46
CA TYR A 366 -48.18 9.95 8.53
C TYR A 366 -47.12 8.93 8.96
N LEU A 367 -46.41 8.31 8.02
CA LEU A 367 -45.42 7.30 8.32
C LEU A 367 -44.21 7.54 7.44
N ILE A 368 -43.04 7.67 8.07
CA ILE A 368 -41.77 7.69 7.37
C ILE A 368 -41.06 6.38 7.66
N VAL A 369 -40.51 5.80 6.60
CA VAL A 369 -39.62 4.65 6.68
C VAL A 369 -38.25 5.10 6.20
N ASP A 370 -37.26 5.08 7.09
CA ASP A 370 -35.87 5.40 6.77
C ASP A 370 -35.05 4.12 6.75
N ALA A 371 -34.24 3.92 5.71
CA ALA A 371 -33.41 2.73 5.53
C ALA A 371 -32.02 3.10 4.99
N PRO A 372 -30.93 2.91 5.76
CA PRO A 372 -29.57 3.21 5.33
C PRO A 372 -29.15 2.37 4.15
N ILE A 373 -28.50 3.00 3.19
CA ILE A 373 -27.89 2.39 2.04
C ILE A 373 -26.39 2.26 2.30
N ILE A 374 -25.85 1.07 2.10
CA ILE A 374 -24.41 0.82 2.09
C ILE A 374 -23.96 0.22 0.76
N ALA A 375 -22.71 0.48 0.42
CA ALA A 375 -22.02 -0.19 -0.68
C ALA A 375 -21.71 -1.64 -0.28
N THR A 376 -21.97 -2.59 -1.18
CA THR A 376 -21.55 -4.00 -1.03
C THR A 376 -20.95 -4.50 -2.33
N ALA A 377 -20.29 -5.66 -2.29
CA ALA A 377 -19.73 -6.31 -3.48
C ALA A 377 -20.79 -6.57 -4.58
N ASP A 378 -22.05 -6.80 -4.19
CA ASP A 378 -23.17 -7.07 -5.10
C ASP A 378 -24.02 -5.81 -5.41
N GLY A 379 -23.48 -4.63 -5.11
CA GLY A 379 -24.13 -3.33 -5.27
C GLY A 379 -24.81 -2.79 -4.00
N PRO A 380 -25.54 -1.67 -4.08
CA PRO A 380 -26.09 -1.00 -2.91
C PRO A 380 -27.16 -1.85 -2.21
N LYS A 381 -27.08 -1.93 -0.87
CA LYS A 381 -27.99 -2.69 -0.02
C LYS A 381 -28.44 -1.88 1.18
N LEU A 382 -29.59 -2.26 1.75
CA LEU A 382 -30.10 -1.68 2.98
C LEU A 382 -29.47 -2.35 4.20
N ALA A 383 -28.94 -1.56 5.13
CA ALA A 383 -28.30 -2.02 6.37
C ALA A 383 -29.19 -1.84 7.62
N GLY A 384 -30.43 -1.40 7.44
CA GLY A 384 -31.34 -1.12 8.54
C GLY A 384 -32.72 -0.66 8.08
N LEU A 385 -33.65 -0.63 9.02
CA LEU A 385 -35.01 -0.18 8.80
C LEU A 385 -35.55 0.49 10.05
N TYR A 386 -35.98 1.74 9.90
CA TYR A 386 -36.62 2.53 10.93
C TYR A 386 -38.00 2.99 10.49
N PHE A 387 -38.99 2.91 11.40
CA PHE A 387 -40.31 3.52 11.22
C PHE A 387 -40.44 4.68 12.21
N SER A 388 -40.56 5.91 11.71
CA SER A 388 -40.99 7.04 12.54
C SER A 388 -42.50 7.25 12.42
N ASP A 389 -43.19 7.28 13.56
CA ASP A 389 -44.63 7.54 13.67
C ASP A 389 -44.94 9.01 14.01
#